data_AF-A0A978TPV0-F1
#
_entry.id   AF-A0A978TPV0-F1
#
_cell.length_a   1.000
_cell.length_b   1.000
_cell.length_c   1.000
_cell.angle_alpha   90.00
_cell.angle_beta   90.00
_cell.angle_gamma   90.00
#
_symmetry.space_group_name_H-M   'P 1'
#
loop_
_entity.id
_entity.type
_entity.pdbx_description
1 polymer ?
#
loop_
_entity_poly.entity_id
_entity_poly.type
_entity_poly.pdbx_seq_one_letter_code
_entity_poly.pdbx_strand_id
1 'polypeptide(L)'
;MEDWTKEFYKAMESVAAQVEHAFGDIAREFDDWVDEWVEVSEEFSAQVEETLRSTLPLDEMAAQFDRYLQETLDPLFELYLDLDLDFDGTGDDADPFVPVTYVPPSADHNPACIGCQHYHGQTYGNNLLVCGMHPYGWEGENCPDWESDKFQSN
;
A
#
# COMPACT_ATOMS: atom_id res chain seq x y z
N MET A 1 -13.47 -28.92 8.32
CA MET A 1 -13.11 -27.78 7.45
C MET A 1 -12.00 -26.91 8.07
N GLU A 2 -11.34 -27.33 9.16
CA GLU A 2 -10.35 -26.52 9.91
C GLU A 2 -8.89 -26.98 9.70
N ASP A 3 -8.67 -28.21 9.19
CA ASP A 3 -7.31 -28.76 9.06
C ASP A 3 -6.52 -28.13 7.91
N TRP A 4 -7.19 -27.84 6.78
CA TRP A 4 -6.51 -27.26 5.61
C TRP A 4 -5.98 -25.84 5.88
N THR A 5 -6.69 -25.05 6.68
CA THR A 5 -6.28 -23.69 7.06
C THR A 5 -5.05 -23.72 7.97
N LYS A 6 -4.99 -24.67 8.90
CA LYS A 6 -3.82 -24.84 9.78
C LYS A 6 -2.58 -25.28 9.00
N GLU A 7 -2.75 -26.18 8.03
CA GLU A 7 -1.65 -26.63 7.18
C GLU A 7 -1.15 -25.51 6.24
N PHE A 8 -2.05 -24.66 5.74
CA PHE A 8 -1.67 -23.47 4.98
C PHE A 8 -0.90 -22.45 5.82
N TYR A 9 -1.34 -22.14 7.05
CA TYR A 9 -0.62 -21.23 7.94
C TYR A 9 0.78 -21.74 8.29
N LYS A 10 0.94 -23.04 8.57
CA LYS A 10 2.26 -23.64 8.82
C LYS A 10 3.16 -23.59 7.59
N ALA A 11 2.60 -23.79 6.39
CA ALA A 11 3.36 -23.69 5.15
C ALA A 11 3.86 -22.25 4.93
N MET A 12 3.00 -21.26 5.17
CA MET A 12 3.35 -19.84 5.07
C MET A 12 4.38 -19.43 6.13
N GLU A 13 4.25 -19.87 7.38
CA GLU A 13 5.26 -19.64 8.43
C GLU A 13 6.61 -20.26 8.06
N SER A 14 6.61 -21.47 7.50
CA SER A 14 7.82 -22.14 7.04
C SER A 14 8.48 -21.42 5.86
N VAL A 15 7.69 -20.91 4.92
CA VAL A 15 8.19 -20.12 3.78
C VAL A 15 8.71 -18.76 4.26
N ALA A 16 8.00 -18.08 5.16
CA ALA A 16 8.46 -16.82 5.75
C ALA A 16 9.77 -17.01 6.49
N ALA A 17 9.91 -18.07 7.30
CA ALA A 17 11.14 -18.39 8.00
C ALA A 17 12.30 -18.73 7.04
N GLN A 18 12.02 -19.42 5.92
CA GLN A 18 13.03 -19.71 4.90
C GLN A 18 13.48 -18.44 4.15
N VAL A 19 12.55 -17.52 3.88
CA VAL A 19 12.83 -16.24 3.25
C VAL A 19 13.64 -15.35 4.19
N GLU A 20 13.27 -15.25 5.47
CA GLU A 20 14.05 -14.53 6.49
C GLU A 20 15.46 -15.10 6.66
N HIS A 21 15.61 -16.43 6.63
CA HIS A 21 16.92 -17.08 6.69
C HIS A 21 17.74 -16.79 5.42
N ALA A 22 17.14 -16.88 4.23
CA ALA A 22 17.82 -16.59 2.97
C ALA A 22 18.25 -15.12 2.88
N PHE A 23 17.38 -14.17 3.24
CA PHE A 23 17.75 -12.75 3.32
C PHE A 23 18.80 -12.49 4.39
N GLY A 24 18.74 -13.19 5.53
CA GLY A 24 19.75 -13.10 6.58
C GLY A 24 21.11 -13.66 6.16
N ASP A 25 21.13 -14.73 5.37
CA ASP A 25 22.35 -15.31 4.80
C ASP A 25 22.96 -14.40 3.75
N ILE A 26 22.14 -13.86 2.83
CA ILE A 26 22.55 -12.88 1.82
C ILE A 26 23.08 -11.60 2.49
N ALA A 27 22.42 -11.12 3.53
CA ALA A 27 22.86 -9.94 4.26
C ALA A 27 24.21 -10.16 4.96
N ARG A 28 24.43 -11.34 5.53
CA ARG A 28 25.72 -11.72 6.14
C ARG A 28 26.83 -11.88 5.10
N GLU A 29 26.53 -12.55 3.99
CA GLU A 29 27.48 -12.72 2.88
C GLU A 29 27.82 -11.38 2.22
N PHE A 30 26.87 -10.44 2.18
CA PHE A 30 27.11 -9.07 1.72
C PHE A 30 27.95 -8.26 2.72
N ASP A 31 27.75 -8.42 4.03
CA ASP A 31 28.54 -7.73 5.06
C ASP A 31 30.01 -8.19 5.02
N ASP A 32 30.24 -9.51 4.95
CA ASP A 32 31.57 -10.11 4.80
C ASP A 32 32.25 -9.68 3.49
N TRP A 33 31.49 -9.62 2.40
CA TRP A 33 31.97 -9.11 1.11
C TRP A 33 32.28 -7.61 1.18
N VAL A 34 31.44 -6.79 1.81
CA VAL A 34 31.69 -5.35 1.97
C VAL A 34 32.95 -5.10 2.78
N ASP A 35 33.19 -5.84 3.87
CA ASP A 35 34.40 -5.70 4.69
C ASP A 35 35.68 -6.07 3.92
N GLU A 36 35.64 -7.15 3.11
CA GLU A 36 36.74 -7.52 2.22
C GLU A 36 37.00 -6.45 1.14
N TRP A 37 35.94 -5.77 0.67
CA TRP A 37 36.04 -4.66 -0.27
C TRP A 37 36.50 -3.34 0.36
N VAL A 38 36.19 -3.09 1.63
CA VAL A 38 36.69 -1.92 2.36
C VAL A 38 38.21 -1.98 2.52
N GLU A 39 38.76 -3.16 2.82
CA GLU A 39 40.22 -3.38 2.84
C GLU A 39 40.87 -3.21 1.45
N VAL A 40 40.19 -3.64 0.38
CA VAL A 40 40.66 -3.43 -1.01
C VAL A 40 40.50 -1.97 -1.48
N SER A 41 39.57 -1.20 -0.88
CA SER A 41 39.25 0.17 -1.28
C SER A 41 40.34 1.19 -0.94
N GLU A 42 41.17 0.93 0.07
CA GLU A 42 42.27 1.83 0.43
C GLU A 42 43.38 1.86 -0.63
N GLU A 43 43.48 0.86 -1.51
CA GLU A 43 44.61 0.73 -2.45
C GLU A 43 44.31 1.17 -3.90
N PHE A 44 43.07 1.21 -4.40
CA PHE A 44 42.88 1.58 -5.82
C PHE A 44 41.47 2.04 -6.26
N SER A 45 41.21 3.35 -6.15
CA SER A 45 39.96 4.01 -6.58
C SER A 45 39.58 3.87 -8.07
N ALA A 46 40.45 3.36 -8.95
CA ALA A 46 40.18 3.29 -10.40
C ALA A 46 39.94 1.86 -10.97
N GLN A 47 40.15 0.80 -10.17
CA GLN A 47 39.92 -0.60 -10.58
C GLN A 47 38.59 -1.12 -10.07
N VAL A 48 38.05 -0.49 -9.02
CA VAL A 48 36.79 -0.86 -8.36
C VAL A 48 35.63 -0.92 -9.36
N GLU A 49 35.47 0.04 -10.26
CA GLU A 49 34.34 0.07 -11.21
C GLU A 49 34.39 -1.09 -12.22
N GLU A 50 35.55 -1.37 -12.81
CA GLU A 50 35.70 -2.44 -13.79
C GLU A 50 35.72 -3.83 -13.13
N THR A 51 36.28 -3.95 -11.92
CA THR A 51 36.22 -5.18 -11.13
C THR A 51 34.82 -5.44 -10.60
N LEU A 52 34.08 -4.44 -10.09
CA LEU A 52 32.67 -4.63 -9.70
C LEU A 52 31.82 -5.07 -10.89
N ARG A 53 31.96 -4.39 -12.03
CA ARG A 53 31.23 -4.73 -13.26
C ARG A 53 31.53 -6.14 -13.78
N SER A 54 32.76 -6.63 -13.59
CA SER A 54 33.19 -7.96 -14.04
C SER A 54 32.97 -9.07 -13.01
N THR A 55 32.93 -8.74 -11.71
CA THR A 55 32.82 -9.70 -10.60
C THR A 55 31.38 -9.88 -10.16
N LEU A 56 30.60 -8.79 -10.14
CA LEU A 56 29.17 -8.84 -9.88
C LEU A 56 28.43 -8.63 -11.20
N PRO A 57 27.78 -9.66 -11.75
CA PRO A 57 26.96 -9.53 -12.95
C PRO A 57 25.62 -8.89 -12.59
N LEU A 58 25.65 -7.70 -12.00
CA LEU A 58 24.47 -6.95 -11.53
C LEU A 58 23.49 -6.71 -12.68
N ASP A 59 23.99 -6.48 -13.89
CA ASP A 59 23.16 -6.34 -15.10
C ASP A 59 22.38 -7.64 -15.41
N GLU A 60 23.03 -8.80 -15.26
CA GLU A 60 22.42 -10.10 -15.53
C GLU A 60 21.48 -10.53 -14.41
N MET A 61 21.84 -10.25 -13.16
CA MET A 61 20.98 -10.45 -12.00
C MET A 61 19.75 -9.55 -12.05
N ALA A 62 19.91 -8.28 -12.41
CA ALA A 62 18.79 -7.36 -12.60
C ALA A 62 17.87 -7.86 -13.71
N ALA A 63 18.41 -8.28 -14.86
CA ALA A 63 17.61 -8.85 -15.95
C ALA A 63 16.93 -10.18 -15.58
N GLN A 64 17.56 -11.00 -14.73
CA GLN A 64 16.98 -12.25 -14.22
C GLN A 64 15.85 -11.95 -13.22
N PHE A 65 16.06 -10.98 -12.34
CA PHE A 65 15.05 -10.53 -11.39
C PHE A 65 13.85 -9.91 -12.11
N ASP A 66 14.08 -9.06 -13.11
CA ASP A 66 13.04 -8.44 -13.93
C ASP A 66 12.19 -9.50 -14.64
N ARG A 67 12.82 -10.50 -15.28
CA ARG A 67 12.11 -11.65 -15.87
C ARG A 67 11.32 -12.45 -14.83
N TYR A 68 11.90 -12.71 -13.67
CA TYR A 68 11.24 -13.49 -12.62
C TYR A 68 10.02 -12.75 -12.06
N LEU A 69 10.15 -11.44 -11.80
CA LEU A 69 9.04 -10.60 -11.41
C LEU A 69 7.96 -10.61 -12.48
N GLN A 70 8.33 -10.46 -13.74
CA GLN A 70 7.40 -10.42 -14.85
C GLN A 70 6.64 -11.76 -15.00
N GLU A 71 7.34 -12.89 -15.01
CA GLU A 71 6.71 -14.22 -15.10
C GLU A 71 5.84 -14.57 -13.89
N THR A 72 6.21 -14.09 -12.69
CA THR A 72 5.51 -14.43 -11.45
C THR A 72 4.36 -13.46 -11.16
N LEU A 73 4.54 -12.16 -11.43
CA LEU A 73 3.59 -11.11 -11.09
C LEU A 73 2.66 -10.77 -12.25
N ASP A 74 3.05 -10.88 -13.52
CA ASP A 74 2.15 -10.56 -14.64
C ASP A 74 0.86 -11.40 -14.61
N PRO A 75 0.89 -12.72 -14.39
CA PRO A 75 -0.34 -13.51 -14.30
C PRO A 75 -1.21 -13.12 -13.10
N LEU A 76 -0.59 -12.63 -12.02
CA LEU A 76 -1.30 -12.13 -10.84
C LEU A 76 -1.94 -10.76 -11.12
N PHE A 77 -1.23 -9.87 -11.82
CA PHE A 77 -1.75 -8.57 -12.26
C PHE A 77 -2.86 -8.72 -13.29
N GLU A 78 -2.74 -9.66 -14.23
CA GLU A 78 -3.80 -9.98 -15.19
C GLU A 78 -5.04 -10.52 -14.49
N LEU A 79 -4.89 -11.43 -13.52
CA LEU A 79 -6.01 -11.90 -12.71
C LEU A 79 -6.64 -10.75 -11.89
N TYR A 80 -5.82 -9.84 -11.37
CA TYR A 80 -6.30 -8.66 -10.63
C TYR A 80 -7.07 -7.68 -11.53
N LEU A 81 -6.60 -7.45 -12.75
CA LEU A 81 -7.26 -6.60 -13.75
C LEU A 81 -8.54 -7.24 -14.31
N ASP A 82 -8.55 -8.56 -14.53
CA ASP A 82 -9.72 -9.32 -15.01
C ASP A 82 -10.83 -9.43 -13.95
N LEU A 83 -10.49 -9.24 -12.66
CA LEU A 83 -11.47 -9.15 -11.57
C LEU A 83 -12.22 -7.81 -11.53
N ASP A 84 -12.06 -6.91 -12.51
CA ASP A 84 -12.71 -5.60 -12.62
C ASP A 84 -12.72 -4.85 -11.26
N LEU A 85 -11.59 -4.89 -10.54
CA LEU A 85 -11.37 -3.98 -9.42
C LEU A 85 -11.12 -2.60 -10.02
N ASP A 86 -12.22 -1.89 -10.32
CA ASP A 86 -12.26 -0.51 -10.77
C ASP A 86 -11.50 0.38 -9.78
N PHE A 87 -10.18 0.49 -9.98
CA PHE A 87 -9.35 1.54 -9.37
C PHE A 87 -9.58 2.84 -10.16
N ASP A 88 -10.83 3.26 -10.19
CA ASP A 88 -11.23 4.63 -10.49
C ASP A 88 -10.58 5.50 -9.39
N GLY A 89 -9.46 6.13 -9.77
CA GLY A 89 -8.70 7.06 -8.93
C GLY A 89 -9.42 8.37 -8.64
N THR A 90 -10.69 8.31 -8.23
CA THR A 90 -11.44 9.44 -7.67
C THR A 90 -12.03 9.12 -6.30
N GLY A 91 -11.16 8.83 -5.33
CA GLY A 91 -11.56 8.83 -3.91
C GLY A 91 -10.60 8.10 -2.99
N ASP A 92 -9.65 8.86 -2.42
CA ASP A 92 -9.19 8.77 -1.02
C ASP A 92 -9.02 7.35 -0.42
N ASP A 93 -7.79 6.84 -0.45
CA ASP A 93 -7.18 5.89 0.52
C ASP A 93 -8.03 4.70 1.01
N ALA A 94 -9.00 4.23 0.23
CA ALA A 94 -9.87 3.15 0.63
C ALA A 94 -9.26 1.80 0.25
N ASP A 95 -8.87 1.05 1.28
CA ASP A 95 -8.56 -0.38 1.21
C ASP A 95 -9.70 -1.13 0.46
N PRO A 96 -9.42 -1.88 -0.62
CA PRO A 96 -10.41 -2.65 -1.38
C PRO A 96 -11.24 -3.64 -0.56
N PHE A 97 -10.79 -3.98 0.65
CA PHE A 97 -11.50 -4.87 1.57
C PHE A 97 -12.46 -4.12 2.52
N VAL A 98 -12.51 -2.79 2.47
CA VAL A 98 -13.40 -1.97 3.30
C VAL A 98 -14.48 -1.36 2.43
N PRO A 99 -15.75 -1.81 2.52
CA PRO A 99 -16.84 -1.21 1.76
C PRO A 99 -17.11 0.21 2.27
N VAL A 100 -16.54 1.21 1.58
CA VAL A 100 -16.83 2.61 1.86
C VAL A 100 -18.24 2.91 1.39
N THR A 101 -19.15 3.06 2.36
CA THR A 101 -20.56 3.39 2.09
C THR A 101 -20.78 4.87 2.36
N TYR A 102 -21.07 5.65 1.33
CA TYR A 102 -21.51 7.03 1.48
C TYR A 102 -22.94 7.08 2.02
N VAL A 103 -23.15 7.86 3.07
CA VAL A 103 -24.44 8.13 3.70
C VAL A 103 -24.73 9.62 3.49
N PRO A 104 -25.79 10.01 2.75
CA PRO A 104 -26.15 11.41 2.61
C PRO A 104 -26.80 11.97 3.88
N PRO A 105 -26.73 13.30 4.13
CA PRO A 105 -27.46 13.91 5.23
C PRO A 105 -28.96 13.93 4.91
N SER A 106 -29.77 13.69 5.93
CA SER A 106 -31.24 13.64 5.83
C SER A 106 -31.88 14.28 7.07
N ALA A 107 -33.21 14.42 7.06
CA ALA A 107 -33.93 14.95 8.22
C ALA A 107 -33.72 14.10 9.49
N ASP A 108 -33.51 12.79 9.32
CA ASP A 108 -33.32 11.84 10.41
C ASP A 108 -31.84 11.63 10.77
N HIS A 109 -30.92 11.97 9.85
CA HIS A 109 -29.47 11.75 10.01
C HIS A 109 -28.68 12.99 9.62
N ASN A 110 -28.09 13.67 10.61
CA ASN A 110 -27.30 14.90 10.43
C ASN A 110 -28.07 16.03 9.72
N PRO A 111 -29.25 16.45 10.23
CA PRO A 111 -30.11 17.43 9.57
C PRO A 111 -29.44 18.80 9.41
N ALA A 112 -28.60 19.20 10.37
CA ALA A 112 -27.86 20.47 10.32
C ALA A 112 -26.78 20.51 9.22
N CYS A 113 -26.46 19.38 8.60
CA CYS A 113 -25.44 19.28 7.56
C CYS A 113 -26.00 19.27 6.13
N ILE A 114 -27.33 19.29 5.96
CA ILE A 114 -27.96 19.32 4.63
C ILE A 114 -27.46 20.55 3.86
N GLY A 115 -26.84 20.32 2.70
CA GLY A 115 -26.31 21.37 1.83
C GLY A 115 -24.99 22.01 2.29
N CYS A 116 -24.33 21.48 3.32
CA CYS A 116 -23.02 21.95 3.77
C CYS A 116 -21.90 21.38 2.89
N GLN A 117 -20.98 22.22 2.43
CA GLN A 117 -19.81 21.79 1.64
C GLN A 117 -18.81 20.94 2.45
N HIS A 118 -18.84 21.04 3.79
CA HIS A 118 -17.92 20.32 4.68
C HIS A 118 -18.40 18.91 5.06
N TYR A 119 -19.59 18.51 4.57
CA TYR A 119 -20.13 17.18 4.82
C TYR A 119 -19.34 16.12 4.05
N HIS A 120 -18.92 15.07 4.76
CA HIS A 120 -18.10 13.98 4.22
C HIS A 120 -18.91 12.69 4.02
N GLY A 121 -19.67 12.27 5.03
CA GLY A 121 -20.63 11.18 4.94
C GLY A 121 -20.09 9.78 4.63
N GLN A 122 -18.78 9.51 4.75
CA GLN A 122 -18.19 8.21 4.39
C GLN A 122 -18.03 7.27 5.59
N THR A 123 -18.28 5.97 5.38
CA THR A 123 -18.11 4.93 6.39
C THR A 123 -16.77 4.22 6.24
N TYR A 124 -15.97 4.19 7.31
CA TYR A 124 -14.69 3.48 7.39
C TYR A 124 -14.77 2.38 8.46
N GLY A 125 -14.79 1.11 8.04
CA GLY A 125 -14.82 -0.02 8.98
C GLY A 125 -15.93 0.09 10.04
N ASN A 126 -17.16 0.39 9.60
CA ASN A 126 -18.36 0.63 10.42
C ASN A 126 -18.43 1.97 11.18
N ASN A 127 -17.46 2.86 11.04
CA ASN A 127 -17.52 4.21 11.63
C ASN A 127 -17.82 5.25 10.56
N LEU A 128 -18.94 5.97 10.71
CA LEU A 128 -19.31 7.08 9.82
C LEU A 128 -18.53 8.33 10.21
N LEU A 129 -17.72 8.85 9.29
CA LEU A 129 -17.15 10.19 9.38
C LEU A 129 -18.11 11.18 8.72
N VAL A 130 -18.76 12.02 9.52
CA VAL A 130 -19.87 12.86 9.08
C VAL A 130 -19.41 14.14 8.38
N CYS A 131 -18.44 14.87 8.96
CA CYS A 131 -18.03 16.19 8.50
C CYS A 131 -16.54 16.43 8.84
N GLY A 132 -15.83 17.20 8.01
CA GLY A 132 -14.43 17.56 8.26
C GLY A 132 -14.22 18.45 9.49
N MET A 133 -15.22 19.26 9.87
CA MET A 133 -15.20 20.12 11.06
C MET A 133 -15.75 19.40 12.31
N HIS A 134 -16.73 18.53 12.11
CA HIS A 134 -17.40 17.78 13.17
C HIS A 134 -17.44 16.30 12.79
N PRO A 135 -16.42 15.51 13.18
CA PRO A 135 -16.30 14.11 12.74
C PRO A 135 -17.53 13.24 13.01
N TYR A 136 -18.29 13.53 14.06
CA TYR A 136 -19.51 12.80 14.45
C TYR A 136 -20.81 13.53 14.08
N GLY A 137 -20.72 14.64 13.36
CA GLY A 137 -21.86 15.50 13.04
C GLY A 137 -22.13 16.54 14.12
N TRP A 138 -23.02 17.48 13.80
CA TRP A 138 -23.49 18.52 14.72
C TRP A 138 -24.88 18.15 15.25
N GLU A 139 -25.05 18.16 16.56
CA GLU A 139 -26.31 17.74 17.22
C GLU A 139 -27.35 18.87 17.34
N GLY A 140 -26.92 20.13 17.21
CA GLY A 140 -27.82 21.28 17.28
C GLY A 140 -28.58 21.54 15.98
N GLU A 141 -29.56 22.45 16.02
CA GLU A 141 -30.38 22.77 14.84
C GLU A 141 -29.58 23.43 13.70
N ASN A 142 -28.59 24.27 14.05
CA ASN A 142 -27.77 25.01 13.08
C ASN A 142 -26.28 24.83 13.41
N CYS A 143 -25.52 24.28 12.46
CA CYS A 143 -24.07 24.10 12.58
C CYS A 143 -23.34 25.45 12.45
N PRO A 144 -22.42 25.81 13.37
CA PRO A 144 -21.70 27.09 13.30
C PRO A 144 -20.74 27.18 12.12
N ASP A 145 -20.22 26.03 11.67
CA ASP A 145 -19.28 25.91 10.54
C ASP A 145 -20.00 25.60 9.21
N TRP A 146 -21.33 25.80 9.13
CA TRP A 146 -22.07 25.52 7.91
C TRP A 146 -21.71 26.52 6.81
N GLU A 147 -21.38 26.00 5.63
CA GLU A 147 -21.12 26.80 4.44
C GLU A 147 -21.77 26.15 3.21
N SER A 148 -22.48 26.96 2.42
CA SER A 148 -22.99 26.54 1.11
C SER A 148 -21.85 26.50 0.08
N ASP A 149 -21.88 25.50 -0.79
CA ASP A 149 -20.97 25.43 -1.93
C ASP A 149 -21.12 26.67 -2.83
N LYS A 150 -20.03 27.45 -2.99
CA LYS A 150 -20.06 28.79 -3.60
C LYS A 150 -20.18 28.76 -5.14
N PHE A 151 -20.35 27.60 -5.76
CA PHE A 151 -20.29 27.43 -7.21
C PHE A 151 -21.64 27.33 -7.95
N GLN A 152 -22.79 27.57 -7.31
CA GLN A 152 -24.09 27.63 -8.00
C GLN A 152 -24.76 29.00 -7.97
N SER A 153 -24.10 30.00 -8.54
CA SER A 153 -24.78 31.22 -8.99
C SER A 153 -24.15 31.73 -10.30
N ASN A 154 -24.73 31.31 -11.42
CA ASN A 154 -24.72 32.00 -12.70
C ASN A 154 -26.11 31.91 -13.32
#